data_AF-A0A7R9F5V4-F1
#
_entry.id   AF-A0A7R9F5V4-F1
#
_cell.length_a   1.000
_cell.length_b   1.000
_cell.length_c   1.000
_cell.angle_alpha   90.00
_cell.angle_beta   90.00
_cell.angle_gamma   90.00
#
_symmetry.space_group_name_H-M   'P 1'
#
loop_
_entity.id
_entity.type
_entity.pdbx_description
1 polymer ?
#
loop_
_entity_poly.entity_id
_entity_poly.type
_entity_poly.pdbx_seq_one_letter_code
_entity_poly.pdbx_strand_id
1 'polypeptide(L)'
;MVRLQKRIRVGLGVLEHFTTTKWRFKMARVINMSESMKDTDKELFYITNVKQDIDKYMLDCILGARQYLMKEPLSSLPSARIHLKRLYYLDRVMTVLFYCLCGWLLLKGINTVRFCLEYSSHGLGGIPLLGGVVSSFS
;
A
#
# COMPACT_ATOMS: atom_id res chain seq x y z
N MET A 1 -11.09 -4.95 -19.22
CA MET A 1 -10.48 -4.37 -17.99
C MET A 1 -11.11 -3.04 -17.56
N VAL A 2 -11.17 -2.00 -18.41
CA VAL A 2 -11.64 -0.65 -18.04
C VAL A 2 -13.08 -0.61 -17.48
N ARG A 3 -14.01 -1.39 -18.02
CA ARG A 3 -15.41 -1.45 -17.53
C ARG A 3 -15.52 -1.97 -16.10
N LEU A 4 -14.73 -3.00 -15.75
CA LEU A 4 -14.72 -3.57 -14.40
C LEU A 4 -14.12 -2.57 -13.41
N GLN A 5 -12.98 -1.97 -13.75
CA GLN A 5 -12.37 -0.93 -12.93
C GLN A 5 -13.28 0.28 -12.73
N LYS A 6 -14.08 0.67 -13.74
CA LYS A 6 -15.07 1.75 -13.61
C LYS A 6 -16.15 1.40 -12.59
N ARG A 7 -16.66 0.16 -12.59
CA ARG A 7 -17.65 -0.32 -11.59
C ARG A 7 -17.05 -0.33 -10.18
N ILE A 8 -15.84 -0.86 -10.03
CA ILE A 8 -15.13 -0.89 -8.75
C ILE A 8 -14.92 0.54 -8.23
N ARG A 9 -14.48 1.46 -9.08
CA ARG A 9 -14.28 2.87 -8.71
C ARG A 9 -15.56 3.56 -8.26
N VAL A 10 -16.68 3.34 -8.96
CA VAL A 10 -17.97 3.90 -8.55
C VAL A 10 -18.41 3.32 -7.20
N GLY A 11 -18.25 2.01 -6.98
CA GLY A 11 -18.55 1.37 -5.70
C GLY A 11 -17.70 1.90 -4.55
N LEU A 12 -16.39 2.10 -4.79
CA LEU A 12 -15.48 2.70 -3.82
C LEU A 12 -15.89 4.13 -3.47
N GLY A 13 -16.30 4.94 -4.45
CA GLY A 13 -16.72 6.33 -4.18
C GLY A 13 -17.96 6.41 -3.27
N VAL A 14 -18.88 5.47 -3.35
CA VAL A 14 -20.04 5.40 -2.43
C VAL A 14 -19.62 4.89 -1.05
N LEU A 15 -18.72 3.91 -1.00
CA LEU A 15 -18.29 3.28 0.24
C LEU A 15 -17.34 4.16 1.06
N GLU A 16 -16.57 5.03 0.40
CA GLU A 16 -15.54 5.89 1.00
C GLU A 16 -16.05 6.69 2.19
N HIS A 17 -17.24 7.29 2.06
CA HIS A 17 -17.83 8.06 3.14
C HIS A 17 -18.06 7.18 4.38
N PHE A 18 -18.59 5.97 4.20
CA PHE A 18 -18.92 5.08 5.31
C PHE A 18 -17.69 4.49 6.01
N THR A 19 -16.60 4.24 5.26
CA THR A 19 -15.40 3.60 5.80
C THR A 19 -14.38 4.56 6.38
N THR A 20 -14.32 5.81 5.90
CA THR A 20 -13.31 6.79 6.33
C THR A 20 -13.78 7.67 7.49
N THR A 21 -15.08 7.92 7.60
CA THR A 21 -15.60 8.72 8.71
C THR A 21 -15.68 7.90 9.99
N LYS A 22 -15.16 8.45 11.09
CA LYS A 22 -15.31 7.84 12.42
C LYS A 22 -16.72 8.10 12.94
N TRP A 23 -17.50 7.05 13.06
CA TRP A 23 -18.83 7.11 13.65
C TRP A 23 -18.73 7.17 15.18
N ARG A 24 -19.00 8.35 15.76
CA ARG A 24 -19.09 8.53 17.22
C ARG A 24 -20.55 8.50 17.65
N PHE A 25 -21.03 7.32 18.03
CA PHE A 25 -22.36 7.14 18.59
C PHE A 25 -22.37 7.54 20.08
N LYS A 26 -23.12 8.59 20.44
CA LYS A 26 -23.30 8.99 21.84
C LYS A 26 -24.28 8.04 22.52
N MET A 27 -23.76 6.97 23.12
CA MET A 27 -24.58 5.91 23.74
C MET A 27 -24.59 5.94 25.27
N ALA A 28 -24.14 7.04 25.89
CA ALA A 28 -24.02 7.14 27.36
C ALA A 28 -25.33 6.81 28.11
N ARG A 29 -26.48 7.29 27.62
CA ARG A 29 -27.78 7.00 28.27
C ARG A 29 -28.18 5.53 28.14
N VAL A 30 -27.87 4.89 27.01
CA VAL A 30 -28.17 3.46 26.77
C VAL A 30 -27.29 2.57 27.64
N ILE A 31 -26.01 2.93 27.80
CA ILE A 31 -25.07 2.22 28.68
C ILE A 31 -25.53 2.32 30.13
N ASN A 32 -25.81 3.53 30.63
CA ASN A 32 -26.30 3.71 32.01
C ASN A 32 -27.62 2.99 32.26
N MET A 33 -28.53 2.99 31.27
CA MET A 33 -29.77 2.23 31.35
C MET A 33 -29.49 0.72 31.44
N SER A 34 -28.59 0.20 30.59
CA SER A 34 -28.18 -1.21 30.64
C SER A 34 -27.58 -1.56 32.00
N GLU A 35 -26.72 -0.73 32.58
CA GLU A 35 -26.12 -0.96 33.90
C GLU A 35 -27.19 -1.06 35.01
N SER A 36 -28.23 -0.22 34.93
CA SER A 36 -29.34 -0.19 35.89
C SER A 36 -30.34 -1.36 35.78
N MET A 37 -30.28 -2.17 34.71
CA MET A 37 -31.16 -3.33 34.53
C MET A 37 -30.76 -4.50 35.44
N LYS A 38 -31.74 -5.33 35.79
CA LYS A 38 -31.52 -6.60 36.49
C LYS A 38 -30.73 -7.57 35.61
N ASP A 39 -29.96 -8.45 36.24
CA ASP A 39 -29.12 -9.41 35.51
C ASP A 39 -29.94 -10.38 34.65
N THR A 40 -31.15 -10.74 35.08
CA THR A 40 -32.10 -11.55 34.28
C THR A 40 -32.49 -10.85 32.98
N ASP A 41 -32.69 -9.54 33.02
CA ASP A 41 -33.09 -8.76 31.84
C ASP A 41 -31.88 -8.49 30.95
N LYS A 42 -30.68 -8.34 31.51
CA LYS A 42 -29.43 -8.22 30.76
C LYS A 42 -29.10 -9.50 29.97
N GLU A 43 -29.43 -10.68 30.50
CA GLU A 43 -29.26 -11.94 29.77
C GLU A 43 -30.31 -12.13 28.68
N LEU A 44 -31.52 -11.62 28.89
CA LEU A 44 -32.58 -11.66 27.88
C LEU A 44 -32.34 -10.65 26.75
N PHE A 45 -31.79 -9.47 27.09
CA PHE A 45 -31.55 -8.37 26.17
C PHE A 45 -30.05 -8.06 26.04
N TYR A 46 -29.45 -8.51 24.93
CA TYR A 46 -28.05 -8.23 24.56
C TYR A 46 -27.86 -6.77 24.11
N ILE A 47 -28.05 -5.83 25.04
CA ILE A 47 -27.96 -4.38 24.77
C ILE A 47 -26.49 -3.96 24.62
N THR A 48 -25.58 -4.60 25.36
CA THR A 48 -24.17 -4.22 25.38
C THR A 48 -23.31 -5.41 24.96
N ASN A 49 -22.72 -5.33 23.76
CA ASN A 49 -21.88 -6.39 23.15
C ASN A 49 -20.47 -6.50 23.78
N VAL A 50 -20.31 -6.23 25.08
CA VAL A 50 -18.99 -6.11 25.74
C VAL A 50 -18.23 -7.44 25.77
N LYS A 51 -18.93 -8.57 25.70
CA LYS A 51 -18.32 -9.91 25.76
C LYS A 51 -17.97 -10.52 24.39
N GLN A 52 -18.25 -9.83 23.28
CA GLN A 52 -18.06 -10.42 21.96
C GLN A 52 -16.62 -10.23 21.48
N ASP A 53 -15.97 -11.34 21.12
CA ASP A 53 -14.65 -11.34 20.50
C ASP A 53 -14.74 -10.76 19.08
N ILE A 54 -14.27 -9.52 18.94
CA ILE A 54 -14.28 -8.78 17.68
C ILE A 54 -13.36 -9.46 16.66
N ASP A 55 -12.25 -10.05 17.10
CA ASP A 55 -11.28 -10.69 16.19
C ASP A 55 -11.89 -11.94 15.56
N LYS A 56 -12.59 -12.74 16.38
CA LYS A 56 -13.33 -13.91 15.87
C LYS A 56 -14.45 -13.51 14.92
N TYR A 57 -15.23 -12.48 15.27
CA TYR A 57 -16.29 -11.97 14.39
C TYR A 57 -15.72 -11.51 13.04
N MET A 58 -14.63 -10.76 13.04
CA MET A 58 -13.98 -10.29 11.81
C MET A 58 -13.42 -11.46 10.99
N LEU A 59 -12.85 -12.47 11.64
CA LEU A 59 -12.36 -13.69 10.99
C LEU A 59 -13.51 -14.41 10.28
N ASP A 60 -14.63 -14.63 10.96
CA ASP A 60 -15.82 -15.28 10.40
C ASP A 60 -16.41 -14.48 9.23
N CYS A 61 -16.42 -13.14 9.32
CA CYS A 61 -16.82 -12.27 8.21
C CYS A 61 -15.91 -12.43 6.98
N ILE A 62 -14.59 -12.50 7.17
CA ILE A 62 -13.62 -12.68 6.08
C ILE A 62 -13.79 -14.05 5.42
N LEU A 63 -13.96 -15.12 6.21
CA LEU A 63 -14.21 -16.47 5.70
C LEU A 63 -15.53 -16.55 4.94
N GLY A 64 -16.59 -15.94 5.50
CA GLY A 64 -17.90 -15.85 4.85
C GLY A 64 -17.85 -15.08 3.53
N ALA A 65 -17.18 -13.93 3.49
CA ALA A 65 -16.99 -13.18 2.25
C ALA A 65 -16.30 -14.03 1.17
N ARG A 66 -15.25 -14.77 1.53
CA ARG A 66 -14.56 -15.67 0.60
C ARG A 66 -15.49 -16.76 0.06
N GLN A 67 -16.26 -17.41 0.94
CA GLN A 67 -17.11 -18.52 0.56
C GLN A 67 -18.35 -18.09 -0.25
N TYR A 68 -19.01 -17.01 0.15
CA TYR A 68 -20.30 -16.61 -0.43
C TYR A 68 -20.19 -15.53 -1.50
N LEU A 69 -19.34 -14.52 -1.30
CA LEU A 69 -19.17 -13.42 -2.27
C LEU A 69 -18.24 -13.82 -3.41
N MET A 70 -17.09 -14.42 -3.07
CA MET A 70 -16.09 -14.84 -4.07
C MET A 70 -16.33 -16.25 -4.62
N LYS A 71 -17.19 -17.05 -3.95
CA LYS A 71 -17.48 -18.45 -4.31
C LYS A 71 -16.24 -19.34 -4.32
N GLU A 72 -15.28 -19.07 -3.43
CA GLU A 72 -14.04 -19.84 -3.31
C GLU A 72 -14.10 -20.79 -2.09
N PRO A 73 -13.72 -22.08 -2.21
CA PRO A 73 -13.74 -23.00 -1.09
C PRO A 73 -12.63 -22.68 -0.07
N LEU A 74 -12.90 -22.89 1.22
CA LEU A 74 -11.94 -22.60 2.30
C LEU A 74 -10.66 -23.45 2.22
N SER A 75 -10.74 -24.64 1.62
CA SER A 75 -9.59 -25.52 1.36
C SER A 75 -8.53 -24.88 0.45
N SER A 76 -8.87 -23.82 -0.30
CA SER A 76 -7.95 -23.10 -1.18
C SER A 76 -7.04 -22.08 -0.46
N LEU A 77 -7.32 -21.76 0.81
CA LEU A 77 -6.55 -20.80 1.61
C LEU A 77 -5.03 -21.05 1.65
N PRO A 78 -4.52 -22.27 1.92
CA PRO A 78 -3.09 -22.52 1.92
C PRO A 78 -2.44 -22.24 0.57
N SER A 79 -3.12 -22.60 -0.53
CA SER A 79 -2.65 -22.31 -1.89
C SER A 79 -2.57 -20.80 -2.13
N ALA A 80 -3.60 -20.03 -1.77
CA ALA A 80 -3.61 -18.58 -1.91
C ALA A 80 -2.45 -17.91 -1.13
N ARG A 81 -2.15 -18.39 0.08
CA ARG A 81 -1.01 -17.90 0.88
C ARG A 81 0.34 -18.15 0.20
N ILE A 82 0.51 -19.30 -0.45
CA ILE A 82 1.74 -19.60 -1.20
C ILE A 82 1.87 -18.67 -2.42
N HIS A 83 0.78 -18.44 -3.15
CA HIS A 83 0.78 -17.52 -4.29
C HIS A 83 1.14 -16.09 -3.85
N LEU A 84 0.59 -15.60 -2.75
CA LEU A 84 0.95 -14.31 -2.15
C LEU A 84 2.44 -14.22 -1.80
N LYS A 85 3.00 -15.25 -1.15
CA LYS A 85 4.43 -15.29 -0.84
C LYS A 85 5.29 -15.25 -2.09
N ARG A 86 4.94 -16.03 -3.13
CA ARG A 86 5.66 -16.02 -4.41
C ARG A 86 5.63 -14.65 -5.07
N LEU A 87 4.46 -14.01 -5.10
CA LEU A 87 4.30 -12.68 -5.68
C LEU A 87 5.12 -11.63 -4.91
N TYR A 88 5.16 -11.72 -3.57
CA TYR A 88 5.99 -10.84 -2.75
C TYR A 88 7.48 -10.97 -3.06
N TYR A 89 8.00 -12.20 -3.18
CA TYR A 89 9.40 -12.40 -3.55
C TYR A 89 9.70 -11.92 -4.98
N LEU A 90 8.79 -12.18 -5.92
CA LEU A 90 8.92 -11.69 -7.29
C LEU A 90 8.98 -10.16 -7.34
N ASP A 91 8.07 -9.48 -6.64
CA ASP A 91 8.03 -8.02 -6.56
C ASP A 91 9.30 -7.45 -5.93
N ARG A 92 9.79 -8.05 -4.84
CA ARG A 92 11.05 -7.66 -4.20
C ARG A 92 12.25 -7.80 -5.14
N VAL A 93 12.35 -8.93 -5.85
CA VAL A 93 13.44 -9.18 -6.80
C VAL A 93 13.37 -8.19 -7.97
N MET A 94 12.19 -7.97 -8.54
CA MET A 94 12.00 -7.02 -9.64
C MET A 94 12.33 -5.58 -9.22
N THR A 95 11.94 -5.19 -8.01
CA THR A 95 12.27 -3.87 -7.45
C THR A 95 13.78 -3.69 -7.30
N VAL A 96 14.49 -4.68 -6.75
CA VAL A 96 15.97 -4.62 -6.64
C VAL A 96 16.62 -4.56 -8.02
N LEU A 97 16.17 -5.40 -8.96
CA LEU A 97 16.70 -5.41 -10.32
C LEU A 97 16.49 -4.06 -11.02
N PHE A 98 15.31 -3.46 -10.85
CA PHE A 98 14.99 -2.14 -11.39
C PHE A 98 15.93 -1.06 -10.83
N TYR A 99 16.14 -1.01 -9.51
CA TYR A 99 17.08 -0.05 -8.91
C TYR A 99 18.53 -0.29 -9.34
N CYS A 100 18.97 -1.54 -9.46
CA CYS A 100 20.30 -1.87 -9.97
C CYS A 100 20.48 -1.40 -11.41
N LEU A 101 19.48 -1.63 -12.28
CA LEU A 101 19.51 -1.20 -13.67
C LEU A 101 19.51 0.34 -13.78
N CYS A 102 18.65 1.03 -13.01
CA CYS A 102 18.66 2.48 -12.93
C CYS A 102 20.01 3.03 -12.45
N GLY A 103 20.58 2.46 -11.38
CA GLY A 103 21.90 2.86 -10.88
C GLY A 103 23.01 2.67 -11.92
N TRP A 104 23.02 1.52 -12.62
CA TRP A 104 23.99 1.26 -13.68
C TRP A 104 23.88 2.23 -14.87
N LEU A 105 22.65 2.55 -15.30
CA LEU A 105 22.43 3.54 -16.37
C LEU A 105 22.89 4.94 -15.96
N LEU A 106 22.66 5.34 -14.70
CA LEU A 106 23.13 6.63 -14.18
C LEU A 106 24.66 6.70 -14.15
N LEU A 107 25.33 5.65 -13.67
CA LEU A 107 26.80 5.57 -13.66
C LEU A 107 27.39 5.62 -15.07
N LYS A 108 26.78 4.90 -16.03
CA LYS A 108 27.19 4.99 -17.44
C LYS A 108 26.94 6.37 -18.03
N GLY A 109 25.82 7.00 -17.71
CA GLY A 109 25.52 8.38 -18.13
C GLY A 109 26.59 9.35 -17.63
N ILE A 110 26.94 9.28 -16.34
CA ILE A 110 27.99 10.12 -15.73
C ILE A 110 29.35 9.89 -16.40
N ASN A 111 29.76 8.63 -16.62
CA ASN A 111 31.03 8.32 -17.28
C ASN A 111 31.07 8.82 -18.73
N THR A 112 29.95 8.71 -19.46
CA THR A 112 29.85 9.20 -20.83
C THR A 112 29.97 10.72 -20.87
N VAL A 113 29.29 11.42 -19.95
CA VAL A 113 29.37 12.89 -19.85
C VAL A 113 30.78 13.34 -19.45
N ARG A 114 31.44 12.65 -18.52
CA ARG A 114 32.84 12.93 -18.13
C ARG A 114 33.78 12.80 -19.33
N PHE A 115 33.67 11.71 -20.10
CA PHE A 115 34.46 11.50 -21.31
C PHE A 115 34.20 12.58 -22.37
N CYS A 116 32.94 12.98 -22.59
CA CYS A 116 32.61 14.07 -23.51
C CYS A 116 33.18 15.43 -23.05
N LEU A 117 33.14 15.73 -21.75
CA LEU A 117 33.71 16.97 -21.19
C LEU A 117 35.23 17.01 -21.33
N GLU A 118 35.90 15.89 -21.10
CA GLU A 118 37.36 15.77 -21.23
C GLU A 118 37.82 15.80 -22.69
N TYR A 119 37.07 15.20 -23.60
CA TYR A 119 37.31 15.35 -25.04
C TYR A 119 37.12 16.81 -25.49
N SER A 120 36.08 17.48 -24.99
CA SER A 120 35.83 18.88 -25.31
C SER A 120 36.91 19.81 -24.74
N SER A 121 37.48 19.53 -23.56
CA SER A 121 38.56 20.34 -22.98
C SER A 121 39.85 20.24 -23.80
N HIS A 122 40.17 19.06 -24.35
CA HIS A 122 41.30 18.89 -25.27
C HIS A 122 41.10 19.64 -26.60
N GLY A 123 39.87 19.69 -27.13
CA GLY A 123 39.56 20.48 -28.34
C GLY A 123 39.57 22.01 -28.10
N LEU A 124 39.31 22.45 -26.86
CA LEU A 124 39.37 23.86 -26.47
C LEU A 124 40.79 24.40 -26.24
N GLY A 125 41.81 23.53 -26.16
CA GLY A 125 43.21 23.93 -26.07
C GLY A 125 43.74 24.72 -27.29
N GLY A 126 42.99 24.77 -28.38
CA GLY A 126 43.30 25.57 -29.57
C GLY A 126 42.73 27.00 -29.57
N ILE A 127 41.95 27.39 -28.55
CA ILE A 127 41.29 28.71 -28.51
C ILE A 127 42.02 29.64 -27.51
N PRO A 128 42.75 30.67 -27.98
CA PRO A 128 43.60 31.51 -27.13
C PRO A 128 42.84 32.38 -26.10
N LEU A 129 41.50 32.44 -26.15
CA LEU A 129 40.70 33.32 -25.29
C LEU A 129 40.32 32.73 -23.92
N LEU A 130 40.34 31.40 -23.74
CA LEU A 130 39.89 30.74 -22.50
C LEU A 130 41.03 30.13 -21.66
N GLY A 131 42.27 30.16 -22.16
CA GLY A 131 43.46 29.68 -21.43
C GLY A 131 43.72 30.42 -20.10
N GLY A 132 43.24 31.66 -19.97
CA GLY A 132 43.37 32.43 -18.73
C GLY A 132 42.47 31.93 -17.58
N VAL A 133 41.27 31.41 -17.88
CA VAL A 133 40.26 31.08 -16.86
C VAL A 133 40.52 29.71 -16.22
N VAL A 134 41.11 28.77 -16.94
CA VAL A 134 41.41 27.41 -16.44
C VAL A 134 42.57 27.39 -15.44
N SER A 135 43.51 28.34 -15.52
CA SER A 135 44.62 28.45 -14.56
C SER A 135 44.21 28.86 -13.13
N SER A 136 42.96 29.30 -12.94
CA SER A 136 42.45 29.76 -11.64
C SER A 136 41.71 28.68 -10.83
N PHE A 137 41.49 27.49 -11.39
CA PHE A 137 40.71 26.42 -10.77
C PHE A 137 41.52 25.15 -10.42
N SER A 138 42.85 25.21 -10.50
CA SER A 138 43.74 24.18 -9.95
C SER A 138 44.29 24.55 -8.58
#